data_AF-A0A7J9XG33-F1
#
_entry.id   AF-A0A7J9XG33-F1
#
_cell.length_a   1.000
_cell.length_b   1.000
_cell.length_c   1.000
_cell.angle_alpha   90.00
_cell.angle_beta   90.00
_cell.angle_gamma   90.00
#
_symmetry.space_group_name_H-M   'P 1'
#
loop_
_entity.id
_entity.type
_entity.pdbx_description
1 polymer ?
#
loop_
_entity_poly.entity_id
_entity_poly.type
_entity_poly.pdbx_seq_one_letter_code
_entity_poly.pdbx_strand_id
1 'polypeptide(L)'
;MTVDPPVTPFQSLAGEPDPFGDLPHGKPYQAEVPLTAFSSEREMADRVLARLPPWFTIQREVTGQHCSGRRLRIDAIIRPRQAHLWRNPNVALGVEFKMVPKCASIGDYTRWIAQAVDYTHVEWPGHGRLMILTCPGAASWLGAGIDHDSRAVMVARRLAGQLGVGELVLRWSYGLALLLNGEHVWSERHGISRGQHWGLTLKSGSR
;
A
#
# COMPACT_ATOMS: atom_id res chain seq x y z
N MET A 1 2.52 20.32 -6.98
CA MET A 1 1.09 20.52 -7.25
C MET A 1 0.37 20.42 -5.91
N THR A 2 -0.22 21.51 -5.46
CA THR A 2 -1.04 21.55 -4.25
C THR A 2 -2.40 20.97 -4.57
N VAL A 3 -2.72 19.80 -4.02
CA VAL A 3 -4.10 19.31 -3.97
C VAL A 3 -4.80 20.13 -2.90
N ASP A 4 -5.97 20.68 -3.20
CA ASP A 4 -6.76 21.37 -2.18
C ASP A 4 -6.99 20.41 -1.00
N PRO A 5 -6.79 20.87 0.25
CA PRO A 5 -6.93 20.01 1.40
C PRO A 5 -8.36 19.45 1.46
N PRO A 6 -8.55 18.21 1.94
CA PRO A 6 -9.88 17.65 2.11
C PRO A 6 -10.72 18.55 3.02
N VAL A 7 -12.01 18.68 2.71
CA VAL A 7 -12.98 19.51 3.46
C VAL A 7 -13.21 18.97 4.88
N THR A 8 -12.88 17.71 5.13
CA THR A 8 -13.00 17.07 6.43
C THR A 8 -11.74 17.31 7.28
N PRO A 9 -11.86 17.67 8.57
CA PRO A 9 -10.70 17.81 9.45
C PRO A 9 -9.86 16.54 9.47
N PHE A 10 -8.53 16.72 9.48
CA PHE A 10 -7.58 15.62 9.52
C PHE A 10 -7.82 14.74 10.76
N GLN A 11 -7.93 13.42 10.53
CA GLN A 11 -8.03 12.44 11.59
C GLN A 11 -6.83 11.48 11.52
N SER A 12 -5.98 11.58 12.53
CA SER A 12 -4.83 10.69 12.71
C SER A 12 -5.26 9.22 12.80
N LEU A 13 -4.46 8.33 12.20
CA LEU A 13 -4.66 6.88 12.26
C LEU A 13 -3.95 6.25 13.47
N ALA A 14 -2.77 6.76 13.83
CA ALA A 14 -1.90 6.19 14.85
C ALA A 14 -1.04 7.25 15.58
N GLY A 15 -1.50 8.50 15.64
CA GLY A 15 -0.81 9.61 16.30
C GLY A 15 0.20 10.35 15.41
N GLU A 16 0.24 10.02 14.12
CA GLU A 16 1.05 10.75 13.14
C GLU A 16 0.53 12.18 12.94
N PRO A 17 1.43 13.13 12.62
CA PRO A 17 1.07 14.52 12.32
C PRO A 17 0.26 14.64 11.03
N ASP A 18 -0.47 15.74 10.92
CA ASP A 18 -1.21 16.09 9.70
C ASP A 18 -0.25 16.21 8.49
N PRO A 19 -0.39 15.39 7.44
CA PRO A 19 0.47 15.47 6.25
C PRO A 19 0.29 16.78 5.47
N PHE A 20 -0.78 17.54 5.73
CA PHE A 20 -1.09 18.83 5.11
C PHE A 20 -0.67 20.02 5.96
N GLY A 21 -0.35 19.80 7.24
CA GLY A 21 0.17 20.83 8.14
C GLY A 21 1.66 21.06 7.99
N ASP A 22 2.23 21.79 8.94
CA ASP A 22 3.66 22.06 9.01
C ASP A 22 4.49 20.76 9.05
N LEU A 23 5.74 20.85 8.58
CA LEU A 23 6.65 19.72 8.62
C LEU A 23 6.96 19.37 10.08
N PRO A 24 6.76 18.11 10.51
CA PRO A 24 7.11 17.72 11.86
C PRO A 24 8.63 17.82 12.05
N HIS A 25 9.04 18.50 13.13
CA HIS A 25 10.45 18.61 13.51
C HIS A 25 10.87 17.40 14.35
N GLY A 26 12.07 16.85 14.06
CA GLY A 26 12.69 15.79 14.84
C GLY A 26 12.60 14.38 14.24
N LYS A 27 13.32 13.45 14.86
CA LYS A 27 13.15 12.02 14.55
C LYS A 27 11.83 11.52 15.19
N PRO A 28 11.12 10.61 14.52
CA PRO A 28 11.58 9.83 13.38
C PRO A 28 10.91 10.23 12.04
N TYR A 29 11.52 11.16 11.29
CA TYR A 29 10.93 11.74 10.07
C TYR A 29 10.42 10.70 9.04
N GLN A 30 11.20 9.65 8.75
CA GLN A 30 10.81 8.62 7.77
C GLN A 30 10.27 7.33 8.38
N ALA A 31 10.12 7.24 9.70
CA ALA A 31 9.70 5.99 10.31
C ALA A 31 8.27 5.63 9.93
N GLU A 32 8.07 4.33 9.77
CA GLU A 32 6.75 3.74 9.66
C GLU A 32 6.07 3.75 11.02
N VAL A 33 4.80 4.13 11.01
CA VAL A 33 3.97 4.20 12.20
C VAL A 33 3.08 2.96 12.22
N PRO A 34 3.17 2.11 13.27
CA PRO A 34 2.38 0.88 13.33
C PRO A 34 0.87 1.15 13.36
N LEU A 35 0.12 0.47 12.50
CA LEU A 35 -1.35 0.50 12.50
C LEU A 35 -1.92 -0.59 13.44
N THR A 36 -1.51 -0.59 14.70
CA THR A 36 -1.83 -1.67 15.68
C THR A 36 -2.94 -1.31 16.66
N ALA A 37 -3.41 -0.06 16.68
CA ALA A 37 -4.39 0.44 17.65
C ALA A 37 -5.87 0.15 17.29
N PHE A 38 -6.12 -0.55 16.18
CA PHE A 38 -7.48 -0.88 15.73
C PHE A 38 -8.03 -2.14 16.39
N SER A 39 -9.34 -2.19 16.59
CA SER A 39 -10.01 -3.35 17.19
C SER A 39 -10.19 -4.51 16.19
N SER A 40 -10.15 -4.22 14.88
CA SER A 40 -10.34 -5.20 13.82
C SER A 40 -9.69 -4.76 12.50
N GLU A 41 -9.46 -5.74 11.61
CA GLU A 41 -8.98 -5.53 10.24
C GLU A 41 -9.95 -4.64 9.44
N ARG A 42 -11.25 -4.85 9.63
CA ARG A 42 -12.30 -4.03 8.99
C ARG A 42 -12.23 -2.57 9.41
N GLU A 43 -12.10 -2.30 10.71
CA GLU A 43 -11.98 -0.93 11.23
C GLU A 43 -10.73 -0.23 10.66
N MET A 44 -9.59 -0.93 10.65
CA MET A 44 -8.36 -0.42 10.06
C MET A 44 -8.54 -0.12 8.56
N ALA A 45 -9.11 -1.04 7.80
CA ALA A 45 -9.37 -0.86 6.38
C ALA A 45 -10.30 0.34 6.12
N ASP A 46 -11.38 0.46 6.89
CA ASP A 46 -12.32 1.59 6.79
C ASP A 46 -11.63 2.92 7.04
N ARG A 47 -10.80 3.01 8.09
CA ARG A 47 -10.10 4.25 8.46
C ARG A 47 -8.99 4.62 7.48
N VAL A 48 -8.24 3.64 6.96
CA VAL A 48 -7.24 3.88 5.91
C VAL A 48 -7.91 4.30 4.61
N LEU A 49 -8.93 3.57 4.15
CA LEU A 49 -9.63 3.87 2.91
C LEU A 49 -10.39 5.19 2.96
N ALA A 50 -10.80 5.68 4.14
CA ALA A 50 -11.43 6.99 4.29
C ALA A 50 -10.47 8.16 4.01
N ARG A 51 -9.15 7.95 4.09
CA ARG A 51 -8.14 8.99 3.81
C ARG A 51 -7.76 9.11 2.35
N LEU A 52 -7.81 8.01 1.59
CA LEU A 52 -7.42 7.98 0.17
C LEU A 52 -8.34 8.71 -0.85
N PRO A 53 -9.63 9.02 -0.60
CA PRO A 53 -10.53 9.56 -1.63
C PRO A 53 -10.09 10.86 -2.31
N PRO A 54 -9.34 11.80 -1.68
CA PRO A 54 -8.86 12.99 -2.39
C PRO A 54 -7.96 12.68 -3.58
N TRP A 55 -7.24 11.55 -3.56
CA TRP A 55 -6.29 11.18 -4.61
C TRP A 55 -6.71 9.97 -5.44
N PHE A 56 -7.55 9.09 -4.88
CA PHE A 56 -7.95 7.85 -5.51
C PHE A 56 -9.47 7.69 -5.58
N THR A 57 -9.91 7.04 -6.66
CA THR A 57 -11.20 6.34 -6.70
C THR A 57 -11.00 4.95 -6.10
N ILE A 58 -11.98 4.47 -5.36
CA ILE A 58 -11.86 3.24 -4.56
C ILE A 58 -13.05 2.33 -4.89
N GLN A 59 -12.75 1.07 -5.24
CA GLN A 59 -13.73 0.00 -5.34
C GLN A 59 -13.43 -1.02 -4.25
N ARG A 60 -14.44 -1.46 -3.50
CA ARG A 60 -14.26 -2.37 -2.36
C ARG A 60 -14.74 -3.78 -2.69
N GLU A 61 -14.12 -4.76 -2.05
CA GLU A 61 -14.52 -6.18 -2.10
C GLU A 61 -14.68 -6.74 -3.53
N VAL A 62 -13.74 -6.41 -4.41
CA VAL A 62 -13.81 -6.77 -5.83
C VAL A 62 -13.46 -8.24 -6.00
N THR A 63 -14.27 -8.98 -6.75
CA THR A 63 -14.03 -10.40 -7.07
C THR A 63 -13.46 -10.54 -8.48
N GLY A 64 -12.39 -11.31 -8.64
CA GLY A 64 -11.75 -11.62 -9.91
C GLY A 64 -11.57 -13.13 -10.14
N GLN A 65 -10.98 -13.48 -11.28
CA GLN A 65 -10.70 -14.87 -11.66
C GLN A 65 -9.20 -15.15 -11.69
N HIS A 66 -8.76 -16.08 -10.85
CA HIS A 66 -7.38 -16.56 -10.82
C HIS A 66 -7.09 -17.46 -12.03
N CYS A 67 -5.83 -17.54 -12.47
CA CYS A 67 -5.42 -18.39 -13.60
C CYS A 67 -5.72 -19.89 -13.40
N SER A 68 -5.88 -20.34 -12.15
CA SER A 68 -6.30 -21.71 -11.81
C SER A 68 -7.82 -21.94 -11.87
N GLY A 69 -8.61 -20.96 -12.31
CA GLY A 69 -10.07 -21.00 -12.31
C GLY A 69 -10.75 -20.64 -10.99
N ARG A 70 -9.99 -20.51 -9.88
CA ARG A 70 -10.53 -20.06 -8.58
C ARG A 70 -11.05 -18.62 -8.66
N ARG A 71 -12.15 -18.32 -7.98
CA ARG A 71 -12.59 -16.94 -7.74
C ARG A 71 -11.95 -16.44 -6.46
N LEU A 72 -11.30 -15.28 -6.55
CA LEU A 72 -10.66 -14.62 -5.41
C LEU A 72 -11.25 -13.23 -5.24
N ARG A 73 -11.28 -12.74 -4.00
CA ARG A 73 -11.78 -11.41 -3.64
C ARG A 73 -10.65 -10.63 -2.99
N ILE A 74 -10.50 -9.35 -3.37
CA ILE A 74 -9.57 -8.41 -2.77
C ILE A 74 -10.34 -7.31 -2.04
N ASP A 75 -9.77 -6.79 -0.95
CA ASP A 75 -10.45 -5.82 -0.09
C ASP A 75 -10.72 -4.50 -0.80
N ALA A 76 -9.77 -3.99 -1.58
CA ALA A 76 -9.96 -2.81 -2.39
C ALA A 76 -9.12 -2.77 -3.67
N ILE A 77 -9.60 -2.03 -4.66
CA ILE A 77 -8.84 -1.55 -5.81
C ILE A 77 -8.86 -0.03 -5.78
N ILE A 78 -7.69 0.59 -5.85
CA ILE A 78 -7.54 2.05 -5.92
C ILE A 78 -7.02 2.47 -7.30
N ARG A 79 -7.59 3.56 -7.84
CA ARG A 79 -7.15 4.16 -9.10
C ARG A 79 -6.96 5.67 -8.92
N PRO A 80 -5.83 6.26 -9.35
CA PRO A 80 -5.60 7.69 -9.20
C PRO A 80 -6.67 8.52 -9.90
N ARG A 81 -7.17 9.56 -9.24
CA ARG A 81 -8.11 10.53 -9.83
C ARG A 81 -7.44 11.35 -10.94
N GLN A 82 -6.21 11.80 -10.70
CA GLN A 82 -5.39 12.53 -11.67
C GLN A 82 -4.50 11.57 -12.45
N ALA A 83 -5.12 10.59 -13.13
CA ALA A 83 -4.39 9.49 -13.76
C ALA A 83 -3.40 9.97 -14.85
N HIS A 84 -3.68 11.08 -15.53
CA HIS A 84 -2.79 11.67 -16.54
C HIS A 84 -1.43 12.13 -15.99
N LEU A 85 -1.29 12.30 -14.68
CA LEU A 85 -0.01 12.64 -14.03
C LEU A 85 0.87 11.41 -13.77
N TRP A 86 0.32 10.20 -13.93
CA TRP A 86 1.07 8.95 -13.78
C TRP A 86 1.64 8.53 -15.12
N ARG A 87 2.78 7.84 -15.11
CA ARG A 87 3.37 7.31 -16.36
C ARG A 87 2.40 6.41 -17.12
N ASN A 88 1.62 5.63 -16.37
CA ASN A 88 0.53 4.83 -16.90
C ASN A 88 -0.81 5.42 -16.47
N PRO A 89 -1.58 6.05 -17.36
CA PRO A 89 -2.88 6.66 -17.03
C PRO A 89 -3.99 5.62 -16.72
N ASN A 90 -3.71 4.34 -16.95
CA ASN A 90 -4.60 3.24 -16.60
C ASN A 90 -4.15 2.48 -15.35
N VAL A 91 -3.22 3.04 -14.57
CA VAL A 91 -2.78 2.38 -13.34
C VAL A 91 -3.95 2.19 -12.37
N ALA A 92 -4.09 0.97 -11.89
CA ALA A 92 -4.89 0.59 -10.74
C ALA A 92 -4.04 -0.31 -9.85
N LEU A 93 -4.33 -0.32 -8.55
CA LEU A 93 -3.57 -1.09 -7.56
C LEU A 93 -4.57 -1.81 -6.66
N GLY A 94 -4.35 -3.10 -6.44
CA GLY A 94 -5.06 -3.85 -5.40
C GLY A 94 -4.52 -3.49 -4.02
N VAL A 95 -5.37 -3.52 -3.00
CA VAL A 95 -4.99 -3.36 -1.59
C VAL A 95 -5.57 -4.51 -0.80
N GLU A 96 -4.71 -5.22 -0.07
CA GLU A 96 -5.07 -6.29 0.85
C GLU A 96 -4.72 -5.87 2.27
N PHE A 97 -5.71 -5.90 3.17
CA PHE A 97 -5.53 -5.52 4.56
C PHE A 97 -5.26 -6.75 5.43
N LYS A 98 -4.33 -6.61 6.39
CA LYS A 98 -4.10 -7.66 7.39
C LYS A 98 -3.61 -7.08 8.70
N MET A 99 -4.34 -7.32 9.79
CA MET A 99 -3.81 -6.93 11.10
C MET A 99 -2.53 -7.68 11.43
N VAL A 100 -1.52 -6.96 11.92
CA VAL A 100 -0.27 -7.54 12.39
C VAL A 100 -0.57 -8.45 13.59
N PRO A 101 -0.26 -9.76 13.53
CA PRO A 101 -0.38 -10.63 14.69
C PRO A 101 0.54 -10.15 15.82
N LYS A 102 0.09 -10.28 17.08
CA LYS A 102 0.90 -9.90 18.26
C LYS A 102 2.26 -10.61 18.29
N CYS A 103 2.31 -11.85 17.77
CA CYS A 103 3.52 -12.66 17.63
C CYS A 103 3.65 -13.10 16.16
N ALA A 104 4.04 -12.19 15.28
CA ALA A 104 4.27 -12.53 13.87
C ALA A 104 5.58 -13.31 13.71
N SER A 105 5.53 -14.37 12.91
CA SER A 105 6.68 -15.18 12.50
C SER A 105 7.04 -14.93 11.03
N ILE A 106 8.24 -15.35 10.63
CA ILE A 106 8.64 -15.37 9.21
C ILE A 106 7.64 -16.20 8.36
N GLY A 107 7.07 -17.26 8.93
CA GLY A 107 6.03 -18.05 8.28
C GLY A 107 4.74 -17.26 8.03
N ASP A 108 4.34 -16.38 8.96
CA ASP A 108 3.17 -15.50 8.79
C ASP A 108 3.40 -14.48 7.68
N TYR A 109 4.58 -13.83 7.70
CA TYR A 109 5.02 -12.94 6.63
C TYR A 109 4.98 -13.64 5.26
N THR A 110 5.58 -14.82 5.17
CA THR A 110 5.69 -15.56 3.91
C THR A 110 4.32 -15.98 3.37
N ARG A 111 3.40 -16.42 4.25
CA ARG A 111 2.02 -16.74 3.86
C ARG A 111 1.27 -15.54 3.33
N TRP A 112 1.43 -14.37 3.95
CA TRP A 112 0.76 -13.16 3.48
C TRP A 112 1.32 -12.69 2.14
N ILE A 113 2.65 -12.68 1.98
CA ILE A 113 3.27 -12.38 0.67
C ILE A 113 2.80 -13.38 -0.39
N ALA A 114 2.74 -14.67 -0.08
CA ALA A 114 2.24 -15.67 -1.04
C ALA A 114 0.79 -15.38 -1.45
N GLN A 115 -0.08 -15.01 -0.52
CA GLN A 115 -1.45 -14.59 -0.83
C GLN A 115 -1.48 -13.35 -1.73
N ALA A 116 -0.66 -12.34 -1.44
CA ALA A 116 -0.58 -11.13 -2.26
C ALA A 116 -0.04 -11.43 -3.68
N VAL A 117 0.91 -12.37 -3.81
CA VAL A 117 1.41 -12.86 -5.11
C VAL A 117 0.33 -13.64 -5.86
N ASP A 118 -0.48 -14.47 -5.19
CA ASP A 118 -1.62 -15.13 -5.83
C ASP A 118 -2.58 -14.09 -6.45
N TYR A 119 -2.80 -12.96 -5.79
CA TYR A 119 -3.64 -11.87 -6.31
C TYR A 119 -3.06 -11.14 -7.52
N THR A 120 -1.73 -11.15 -7.74
CA THR A 120 -1.14 -10.59 -8.96
C THR A 120 -1.45 -11.44 -10.21
N HIS A 121 -1.89 -12.69 -10.01
CA HIS A 121 -2.27 -13.61 -11.09
C HIS A 121 -3.78 -13.61 -11.37
N VAL A 122 -4.54 -12.77 -10.68
CA VAL A 122 -6.00 -12.63 -10.84
C VAL A 122 -6.32 -11.61 -11.92
N GLU A 123 -7.23 -11.98 -12.81
CA GLU A 123 -7.88 -11.05 -13.74
C GLU A 123 -9.03 -10.34 -13.02
N TRP A 124 -8.88 -9.04 -12.79
CA TRP A 124 -9.85 -8.20 -12.10
C TRP A 124 -10.75 -7.49 -13.12
N PRO A 125 -12.09 -7.62 -13.03
CA PRO A 125 -13.01 -7.05 -14.00
C PRO A 125 -12.79 -5.55 -14.22
N GLY A 126 -12.49 -5.16 -15.46
CA GLY A 126 -12.25 -3.76 -15.84
C GLY A 126 -10.86 -3.20 -15.49
N HIS A 127 -9.99 -4.00 -14.86
CA HIS A 127 -8.67 -3.54 -14.40
C HIS A 127 -7.50 -4.40 -14.87
N GLY A 128 -7.75 -5.61 -15.38
CA GLY A 128 -6.66 -6.51 -15.75
C GLY A 128 -6.03 -7.19 -14.54
N ARG A 129 -4.77 -7.58 -14.67
CA ARG A 129 -3.94 -8.00 -13.54
C ARG A 129 -3.30 -6.81 -12.86
N LEU A 130 -3.25 -6.84 -11.53
CA LEU A 130 -2.85 -5.68 -10.72
C LEU A 130 -1.64 -5.99 -9.84
N MET A 131 -0.79 -4.98 -9.65
CA MET A 131 0.11 -4.98 -8.50
C MET A 131 -0.72 -4.89 -7.22
N ILE A 132 -0.27 -5.56 -6.16
CA ILE A 132 -1.00 -5.71 -4.91
C ILE A 132 -0.22 -5.03 -3.79
N LEU A 133 -0.88 -4.16 -3.06
CA LEU A 133 -0.34 -3.48 -1.89
C LEU A 133 -0.81 -4.18 -0.63
N THR A 134 0.13 -4.57 0.22
CA THR A 134 -0.18 -5.02 1.59
C THR A 134 -0.38 -3.82 2.51
N CYS A 135 -1.40 -3.85 3.37
CA CYS A 135 -1.68 -2.77 4.33
C CYS A 135 -2.00 -3.30 5.74
N PRO A 136 -1.25 -2.90 6.78
CA PRO A 136 0.05 -2.22 6.72
C PRO A 136 1.08 -3.03 5.91
N GLY A 137 2.22 -2.44 5.58
CA GLY A 137 3.25 -3.14 4.80
C GLY A 137 3.69 -4.44 5.47
N ALA A 138 3.69 -5.55 4.71
CA ALA A 138 4.01 -6.87 5.22
C ALA A 138 5.40 -6.94 5.89
N ALA A 139 6.36 -6.11 5.48
CA ALA A 139 7.66 -6.02 6.13
C ALA A 139 7.58 -5.70 7.63
N SER A 140 6.53 -5.00 8.09
CA SER A 140 6.31 -4.73 9.51
C SER A 140 6.14 -6.01 10.35
N TRP A 141 5.77 -7.14 9.73
CA TRP A 141 5.59 -8.43 10.41
C TRP A 141 6.92 -9.13 10.68
N LEU A 142 7.98 -8.76 9.96
CA LEU A 142 9.33 -9.26 10.24
C LEU A 142 9.90 -8.62 11.51
N GLY A 143 9.29 -7.54 12.01
CA GLY A 143 9.91 -6.60 12.94
C GLY A 143 9.14 -6.32 14.22
N ALA A 144 8.63 -7.33 14.92
CA ALA A 144 8.48 -7.21 16.38
C ALA A 144 9.89 -7.16 17.03
N GLY A 145 10.68 -6.11 16.72
CA GLY A 145 12.06 -5.91 17.16
C GLY A 145 13.13 -5.72 16.06
N ILE A 146 12.77 -5.74 14.77
CA ILE A 146 13.72 -5.52 13.67
C ILE A 146 13.56 -4.09 13.15
N ASP A 147 14.68 -3.37 13.05
CA ASP A 147 14.77 -2.07 12.39
C ASP A 147 14.18 -2.15 10.97
N HIS A 148 13.22 -1.28 10.64
CA HIS A 148 12.64 -1.18 9.30
C HIS A 148 13.69 -0.81 8.24
N ASP A 149 14.82 -0.25 8.66
CA ASP A 149 15.99 0.03 7.83
C ASP A 149 17.00 -1.13 7.80
N SER A 150 16.68 -2.26 8.42
CA SER A 150 17.52 -3.45 8.33
C SER A 150 17.63 -3.93 6.88
N ARG A 151 18.83 -4.38 6.52
CA ARG A 151 19.11 -4.94 5.20
C ARG A 151 18.15 -6.07 4.83
N ALA A 152 17.70 -6.86 5.80
CA ALA A 152 16.75 -7.96 5.59
C ALA A 152 15.38 -7.44 5.11
N VAL A 153 14.82 -6.41 5.77
CA VAL A 153 13.56 -5.77 5.40
C VAL A 153 13.66 -5.15 4.00
N MET A 154 14.76 -4.44 3.71
CA MET A 154 14.99 -3.86 2.39
C MET A 154 15.04 -4.92 1.28
N VAL A 155 15.74 -6.04 1.52
CA VAL A 155 15.81 -7.16 0.57
C VAL A 155 14.44 -7.79 0.38
N ALA A 156 13.71 -8.02 1.46
CA ALA A 156 12.36 -8.58 1.44
C ALA A 156 11.39 -7.72 0.59
N ARG A 157 11.40 -6.41 0.80
CA ARG A 157 10.62 -5.43 0.01
C ARG A 157 10.96 -5.44 -1.49
N ARG A 158 12.26 -5.54 -1.81
CA ARG A 158 12.72 -5.61 -3.21
C ARG A 158 12.28 -6.90 -3.88
N LEU A 159 12.41 -8.04 -3.19
CA LEU A 159 11.98 -9.33 -3.72
C LEU A 159 10.46 -9.39 -3.90
N ALA A 160 9.69 -8.91 -2.93
CA ALA A 160 8.23 -8.80 -3.04
C ALA A 160 7.82 -7.89 -4.22
N GLY A 161 8.49 -6.75 -4.39
CA GLY A 161 8.22 -5.83 -5.48
C GLY A 161 8.53 -6.39 -6.87
N GLN A 162 9.53 -7.27 -7.01
CA GLN A 162 9.78 -8.01 -8.26
C GLN A 162 8.64 -8.96 -8.62
N LEU A 163 7.89 -9.44 -7.63
CA LEU A 163 6.70 -10.28 -7.81
C LEU A 163 5.40 -9.48 -7.95
N GLY A 164 5.49 -8.14 -8.03
CA GLY A 164 4.32 -7.27 -8.16
C GLY A 164 3.63 -6.93 -6.84
N VAL A 165 4.27 -7.18 -5.70
CA VAL A 165 3.74 -6.86 -4.37
C VAL A 165 4.44 -5.63 -3.79
N GLY A 166 3.65 -4.62 -3.43
CA GLY A 166 4.08 -3.42 -2.74
C GLY A 166 3.44 -3.29 -1.36
N GLU A 167 3.53 -2.09 -0.81
CA GLU A 167 3.03 -1.78 0.52
C GLU A 167 2.30 -0.43 0.53
N LEU A 168 1.17 -0.39 1.23
CA LEU A 168 0.53 0.84 1.68
C LEU A 168 0.83 0.99 3.17
N VAL A 169 1.73 1.90 3.50
CA VAL A 169 2.23 2.13 4.87
C VAL A 169 1.86 3.51 5.36
N LEU A 170 1.79 3.66 6.68
CA LEU A 170 1.74 4.96 7.33
C LEU A 170 3.16 5.38 7.72
N ARG A 171 3.59 6.59 7.33
CA ARG A 171 4.90 7.16 7.67
C ARG A 171 4.74 8.48 8.40
N TRP A 172 5.55 8.69 9.44
CA TRP A 172 5.42 9.82 10.37
C TRP A 172 5.29 11.16 9.67
N SER A 173 6.23 11.54 8.79
CA SER A 173 6.14 12.82 8.10
C SER A 173 5.41 12.80 6.76
N TYR A 174 5.09 11.63 6.20
CA TYR A 174 4.53 11.54 4.83
C TYR A 174 3.02 11.30 4.82
N GLY A 175 2.46 10.83 5.93
CA GLY A 175 1.12 10.25 5.96
C GLY A 175 1.12 8.85 5.35
N LEU A 176 -0.01 8.45 4.75
CA LEU A 176 -0.11 7.24 3.97
C LEU A 176 0.79 7.33 2.72
N ALA A 177 1.50 6.24 2.43
CA ALA A 177 2.45 6.17 1.33
C ALA A 177 2.38 4.82 0.60
N LEU A 178 2.50 4.86 -0.73
CA LEU A 178 2.66 3.67 -1.58
C LEU A 178 4.15 3.41 -1.78
N LEU A 179 4.60 2.22 -1.41
CA LEU A 179 5.96 1.75 -1.63
C LEU A 179 5.98 0.57 -2.61
N LEU A 180 6.90 0.60 -3.57
CA LEU A 180 7.18 -0.53 -4.47
C LEU A 180 8.69 -0.71 -4.60
N ASN A 181 9.18 -1.94 -4.45
CA ASN A 181 10.61 -2.25 -4.36
C ASN A 181 11.36 -1.45 -3.27
N GLY A 182 10.66 -1.04 -2.21
CA GLY A 182 11.18 -0.15 -1.17
C GLY A 182 11.27 1.33 -1.56
N GLU A 183 10.89 1.70 -2.78
CA GLU A 183 10.90 3.07 -3.27
C GLU A 183 9.52 3.73 -3.10
N HIS A 184 9.52 5.03 -2.81
CA HIS A 184 8.31 5.82 -2.65
C HIS A 184 7.68 6.16 -4.00
N VAL A 185 6.44 5.71 -4.22
CA VAL A 185 5.68 5.95 -5.45
C VAL A 185 4.73 7.12 -5.31
N TRP A 186 4.11 7.26 -4.14
CA TRP A 186 3.15 8.31 -3.78
C TRP A 186 3.05 8.45 -2.25
N SER A 187 2.75 9.65 -1.75
CA SER A 187 2.22 9.87 -0.39
C SER A 187 1.21 11.00 -0.34
N GLU A 188 0.48 11.10 0.77
CA GLU A 188 -0.44 12.21 1.03
C GLU A 188 0.28 13.56 1.03
N ARG A 189 1.43 13.68 1.71
CA ARG A 189 2.17 14.96 1.80
C ARG A 189 2.77 15.40 0.47
N HIS A 190 3.39 14.48 -0.28
CA HIS A 190 4.18 14.83 -1.46
C HIS A 190 3.49 14.52 -2.79
N GLY A 191 2.33 13.87 -2.77
CA GLY A 191 1.66 13.40 -3.96
C GLY A 191 2.50 12.35 -4.70
N ILE A 192 2.45 12.40 -6.03
CA ILE A 192 3.10 11.41 -6.91
C ILE A 192 4.61 11.71 -6.99
N SER A 193 5.45 10.71 -6.69
CA SER A 193 6.90 10.78 -6.85
C SER A 193 7.38 9.88 -8.00
N ARG A 194 7.70 8.61 -7.72
CA ARG A 194 8.16 7.65 -8.74
C ARG A 194 7.03 7.22 -9.67
N GLY A 195 5.76 7.40 -9.29
CA GLY A 195 4.60 7.09 -10.14
C GLY A 195 4.57 7.86 -11.47
N GLN A 196 5.24 9.01 -11.57
CA GLN A 196 5.42 9.76 -12.83
C GLN A 196 6.37 9.07 -13.81
N HIS A 197 7.23 8.18 -13.30
CA HIS A 197 8.32 7.57 -14.05
C HIS A 197 8.18 6.05 -14.16
N TRP A 198 7.32 5.42 -13.37
CA TRP A 198 7.16 3.96 -13.33
C TRP A 198 5.82 3.55 -13.95
N GLY A 199 5.85 2.59 -14.89
CA GLY A 199 4.62 2.15 -15.57
C GLY A 199 3.66 1.36 -14.67
N LEU A 200 4.17 0.79 -13.57
CA LEU A 200 3.41 0.01 -12.59
C LEU A 200 2.56 -1.12 -13.21
N THR A 201 3.03 -1.65 -14.33
CA THR A 201 2.45 -2.80 -15.02
C THR A 201 3.16 -4.07 -14.57
N LEU A 202 2.40 -5.12 -14.26
CA LEU A 202 2.97 -6.45 -14.08
C LEU A 202 3.59 -6.91 -15.40
N LYS A 203 4.87 -7.29 -15.36
CA LYS A 203 5.53 -7.94 -16.49
C LYS A 203 5.19 -9.43 -16.44
N SER A 204 4.23 -9.87 -17.23
CA SER A 204 4.04 -11.31 -17.46
C SER A 204 4.92 -11.74 -18.62
N GLY A 205 6.01 -12.47 -18.35
CA GLY A 205 6.83 -13.21 -19.32
C GLY A 205 7.25 -12.46 -20.59
N SER A 206 8.54 -12.14 -20.72
CA SER A 206 9.12 -11.89 -22.04
C SER A 206 9.03 -13.19 -22.85
N ARG A 207 8.17 -13.23 -23.86
CA ARG A 207 8.46 -14.06 -25.03
C ARG A 207 9.56 -13.39 -25.83
#